data_AF-A0A497K9R7-F1
#
_entry.id   AF-A0A497K9R7-F1
#
_cell.length_a   1.000
_cell.length_b   1.000
_cell.length_c   1.000
_cell.angle_alpha   90.00
_cell.angle_beta   90.00
_cell.angle_gamma   90.00
#
_symmetry.space_group_name_H-M   'P 1'
#
loop_
_entity.id
_entity.type
_entity.pdbx_description
1 polymer ?
#
loop_
_entity_poly.entity_id
_entity_poly.type
_entity_poly.pdbx_seq_one_letter_code
_entity_poly.pdbx_strand_id
1 'polypeptide(L)'
;MEYGQFFIVGLVIQAVLLCVIVLLHSAMRKDHPYRGFMKVLIGILLLSLFWLLISFIWQLKEGWISLLALPFLCSVVTEAPKKRVTPMHLVITGITAGVCAVLALFAIIFIPIPGLPAASGFWIPAGFYFVFTLWFGVWGALGGHIATWLGMSYFAGFTLHVWADGAVGDFIAPMVCLLLFKKLFRADPELKTRKDWVAWIISVPIASLTCGLWVHTVNLLFGVITWPFWWVGVVTYFLGDSAAVFVVGTPLLKTLSKYAKTAPVYVKGILT
;
A
#
# COMPACT_ATOMS: atom_id res chain seq x y z
N MET A 1 2.77 -19.61 -13.30
CA MET A 1 3.22 -19.44 -11.90
C MET A 1 2.21 -20.15 -11.03
N GLU A 2 2.63 -21.15 -10.27
CA GLU A 2 1.72 -21.96 -9.46
C GLU A 2 1.43 -21.29 -8.10
N TYR A 3 0.17 -21.45 -7.67
CA TYR A 3 -0.48 -21.00 -6.44
C TYR A 3 0.42 -20.88 -5.18
N GLY A 4 1.35 -21.81 -4.94
CA GLY A 4 2.23 -21.80 -3.78
C GLY A 4 3.31 -20.70 -3.78
N GLN A 5 3.72 -20.20 -4.95
CA GLN A 5 4.80 -19.20 -5.06
C GLN A 5 4.36 -17.82 -4.55
N PHE A 6 3.12 -17.42 -4.80
CA PHE A 6 2.56 -16.16 -4.30
C PHE A 6 2.25 -16.20 -2.80
N PHE A 7 1.88 -17.37 -2.28
CA PHE A 7 1.65 -17.56 -0.85
C PHE A 7 2.94 -17.44 -0.03
N ILE A 8 4.04 -18.01 -0.52
CA ILE A 8 5.38 -17.87 0.09
C ILE A 8 5.81 -16.40 0.07
N VAL A 9 5.55 -15.67 -1.03
CA VAL A 9 5.84 -14.23 -1.09
C VAL A 9 5.03 -13.45 -0.05
N GLY A 10 3.75 -13.77 0.14
CA GLY A 10 2.91 -13.20 1.20
C GLY A 10 3.44 -13.49 2.61
N LEU A 11 3.86 -14.73 2.89
CA LEU A 11 4.52 -15.13 4.14
C LEU A 11 5.82 -14.37 4.36
N VAL A 12 6.66 -14.25 3.33
CA VAL A 12 7.94 -13.55 3.41
C VAL A 12 7.72 -12.06 3.65
N ILE A 13 6.77 -11.43 2.95
CA ILE A 13 6.42 -10.03 3.17
C ILE A 13 5.91 -9.82 4.60
N GLN A 14 5.01 -10.69 5.08
CA GLN A 14 4.49 -10.60 6.44
C GLN A 14 5.57 -10.81 7.50
N ALA A 15 6.49 -11.76 7.28
CA ALA A 15 7.62 -12.01 8.17
C ALA A 15 8.60 -10.84 8.18
N VAL A 16 8.90 -10.24 7.02
CA VAL A 16 9.74 -9.05 6.91
C VAL A 16 9.09 -7.86 7.62
N LEU A 17 7.79 -7.65 7.41
CA LEU A 17 7.04 -6.57 8.08
C LEU A 17 7.08 -6.75 9.61
N LEU A 18 6.84 -7.97 10.09
CA LEU A 18 6.95 -8.32 11.50
C LEU A 18 8.37 -8.07 12.03
N CYS A 19 9.41 -8.51 11.32
CA CYS A 19 10.80 -8.27 11.70
C CYS A 19 11.12 -6.78 11.80
N VAL A 20 10.68 -5.97 10.83
CA VAL A 20 10.86 -4.52 10.85
C VAL A 20 10.18 -3.90 12.08
N ILE A 21 8.93 -4.27 12.37
CA ILE A 21 8.19 -3.75 13.52
C ILE A 21 8.80 -4.22 14.86
N VAL A 22 9.28 -5.45 14.95
CA VAL A 22 9.97 -5.99 16.15
C VAL A 22 11.31 -5.26 16.36
N LEU A 23 12.08 -5.04 15.30
CA LEU A 23 13.33 -4.28 15.37
C LEU A 23 13.07 -2.83 15.80
N LEU A 24 12.05 -2.18 15.23
CA LEU A 24 11.62 -0.85 15.65
C LEU A 24 11.22 -0.82 17.13
N HIS A 25 10.42 -1.77 17.60
CA HIS A 25 10.08 -1.90 19.03
C HIS A 25 11.31 -2.13 19.91
N SER A 26 12.27 -2.95 19.47
CA SER A 26 13.51 -3.23 20.21
C SER A 26 14.43 -2.01 20.33
N ALA A 27 14.43 -1.14 19.31
CA ALA A 27 15.20 0.10 19.29
C ALA A 27 14.54 1.22 20.12
N MET A 28 13.30 1.04 20.58
CA MET A 28 12.59 2.01 21.41
C MET A 28 12.97 1.89 22.89
N ARG A 29 13.04 3.04 23.57
CA ARG A 29 13.24 3.13 25.02
C ARG A 29 12.06 2.49 25.79
N LYS A 30 12.30 2.04 27.03
CA LYS A 30 11.29 1.30 27.84
C LYS A 30 10.08 2.13 28.21
N ASP A 31 10.29 3.42 28.40
CA ASP A 31 9.33 4.46 28.72
C ASP A 31 8.69 5.10 27.47
N HIS A 32 9.04 4.65 26.26
CA HIS A 32 8.55 5.28 25.04
C HIS A 32 7.02 5.12 24.94
N PRO A 33 6.26 6.21 24.73
CA PRO A 33 4.79 6.21 24.86
C PRO A 33 4.09 5.24 23.90
N TYR A 34 4.69 5.00 22.73
CA TYR A 34 4.17 4.08 21.72
C TYR A 34 4.66 2.65 21.85
N ARG A 35 5.46 2.32 22.86
CA ARG A 35 5.95 0.93 23.06
C ARG A 35 4.78 -0.03 23.28
N GLY A 36 3.72 0.41 23.96
CA GLY A 36 2.48 -0.34 24.12
C GLY A 36 1.77 -0.59 22.79
N PHE A 37 1.61 0.44 21.96
CA PHE A 37 1.04 0.32 20.62
C PHE A 37 1.85 -0.63 19.72
N MET A 38 3.17 -0.52 19.73
CA MET A 38 4.04 -1.42 18.96
C MET A 38 3.93 -2.87 19.43
N LYS A 39 3.73 -3.13 20.73
CA LYS A 39 3.43 -4.49 21.21
C LYS A 39 2.11 -5.01 20.65
N VAL A 40 1.08 -4.17 20.57
CA VAL A 40 -0.21 -4.53 19.97
C VAL A 40 -0.04 -4.82 18.48
N LEU A 41 0.71 -3.96 17.76
CA LEU A 41 0.99 -4.14 16.34
C LEU A 41 1.78 -5.44 16.08
N ILE A 42 2.79 -5.74 16.90
CA ILE A 42 3.52 -7.02 16.89
C ILE A 42 2.56 -8.17 17.13
N GLY A 43 1.63 -8.05 18.08
CA GLY A 43 0.61 -9.06 18.35
C GLY A 43 -0.30 -9.34 17.15
N ILE A 44 -0.77 -8.29 16.46
CA ILE A 44 -1.59 -8.41 15.24
C ILE A 44 -0.79 -9.05 14.11
N LEU A 45 0.46 -8.65 13.92
CA LEU A 45 1.35 -9.20 12.89
C LEU A 45 1.75 -10.66 13.17
N LEU A 46 1.95 -11.02 14.44
CA LEU A 46 2.17 -12.41 14.85
C LEU A 46 0.92 -13.26 14.64
N LEU A 47 -0.26 -12.75 14.99
CA LEU A 47 -1.53 -13.46 14.82
C LEU A 47 -1.83 -13.71 13.34
N SER A 48 -1.62 -12.70 12.49
CA SER A 48 -1.77 -12.83 11.04
C SER A 48 -0.72 -13.75 10.42
N LEU A 49 0.56 -13.67 10.85
CA LEU A 49 1.59 -14.62 10.41
C LEU A 49 1.28 -16.06 10.85
N PHE A 50 0.75 -16.25 12.05
CA PHE A 50 0.31 -17.55 12.56
C PHE A 50 -0.80 -18.16 11.69
N TRP A 51 -1.82 -17.37 11.33
CA TRP A 51 -2.88 -17.82 10.44
C TRP A 51 -2.38 -18.12 9.02
N LEU A 52 -1.44 -17.32 8.51
CA LEU A 52 -0.77 -17.58 7.23
C LEU A 52 0.06 -18.87 7.29
N LEU A 53 0.77 -19.14 8.39
CA LEU A 53 1.52 -20.38 8.56
C LEU A 53 0.61 -21.61 8.67
N ILE A 54 -0.54 -21.51 9.33
CA ILE A 54 -1.55 -22.58 9.36
C ILE A 54 -2.06 -22.86 7.94
N SER A 55 -2.39 -21.80 7.19
CA SER A 55 -2.83 -21.93 5.81
C SER A 55 -1.72 -22.49 4.90
N PHE A 56 -0.45 -22.19 5.18
CA PHE A 56 0.70 -22.77 4.47
C PHE A 56 0.85 -24.26 4.73
N ILE A 57 0.77 -24.67 6.00
CA ILE A 57 0.88 -26.08 6.43
C ILE A 57 -0.24 -26.90 5.81
N TRP A 58 -1.44 -26.33 5.70
CA TRP A 58 -2.56 -26.93 4.99
C TRP A 58 -2.26 -27.13 3.49
N GLN A 59 -1.63 -26.16 2.84
CA GLN A 59 -1.26 -26.22 1.42
C GLN A 59 -0.07 -27.14 1.11
N LEU A 60 0.89 -27.27 2.03
CA LEU A 60 1.99 -28.24 1.94
C LEU A 60 1.47 -29.69 1.93
N LYS A 61 0.37 -29.94 2.65
CA LYS A 61 -0.32 -31.24 2.67
C LYS A 61 -0.92 -31.62 1.31
N GLU A 62 -1.14 -30.64 0.44
CA GLU A 62 -1.75 -30.80 -0.89
C GLU A 62 -0.72 -30.85 -2.04
N GLY A 63 0.58 -30.64 -1.78
CA GLY A 63 1.68 -31.01 -2.71
C GLY A 63 2.11 -30.02 -3.82
N TRP A 64 1.97 -28.70 -3.64
CA TRP A 64 2.00 -27.71 -4.75
C TRP A 64 3.23 -26.78 -4.88
N ILE A 65 4.48 -27.18 -4.61
CA ILE A 65 5.59 -26.19 -4.53
C ILE A 65 6.89 -26.57 -5.24
N SER A 66 7.36 -25.66 -6.12
CA SER A 66 8.77 -25.48 -6.49
C SER A 66 9.20 -23.99 -6.37
N LEU A 67 10.44 -23.78 -5.88
CA LEU A 67 11.05 -22.48 -5.56
C LEU A 67 11.60 -21.78 -6.81
N LEU A 68 11.26 -20.49 -7.02
CA LEU A 68 12.11 -19.48 -7.68
C LEU A 68 11.45 -18.09 -7.64
N ALA A 69 11.67 -17.31 -6.57
CA ALA A 69 11.32 -15.87 -6.53
C ALA A 69 12.17 -15.03 -5.54
N LEU A 70 13.34 -15.52 -5.14
CA LEU A 70 14.25 -14.84 -4.22
C LEU A 70 14.93 -13.54 -4.75
N PRO A 71 15.12 -13.28 -6.06
CA PRO A 71 15.88 -12.11 -6.50
C PRO A 71 15.16 -10.74 -6.44
N PHE A 72 13.82 -10.68 -6.35
CA PHE A 72 13.07 -9.43 -6.50
C PHE A 72 13.06 -8.56 -5.21
N LEU A 73 13.07 -9.19 -4.04
CA LEU A 73 12.97 -8.52 -2.74
C LEU A 73 14.29 -7.89 -2.25
N CYS A 74 15.44 -8.38 -2.70
CA CYS A 74 16.74 -7.85 -2.27
C CYS A 74 17.02 -6.41 -2.76
N SER A 75 16.35 -5.91 -3.80
CA SER A 75 16.63 -4.57 -4.36
C SER A 75 15.93 -3.41 -3.64
N VAL A 76 14.97 -3.71 -2.76
CA VAL A 76 14.20 -2.72 -1.96
C VAL A 76 14.85 -2.48 -0.58
N VAL A 77 15.65 -3.44 -0.09
CA VAL A 77 16.21 -3.44 1.28
C VAL A 77 17.63 -2.87 1.35
N THR A 78 18.30 -2.63 0.22
CA THR A 78 19.73 -2.28 0.20
C THR A 78 20.06 -0.82 0.50
N GLU A 79 19.08 0.06 0.72
CA GLU A 79 19.36 1.41 1.21
C GLU A 79 19.18 1.49 2.72
N ALA A 80 20.29 1.35 3.45
CA ALA A 80 20.32 1.73 4.86
C ALA A 80 19.91 3.21 4.98
N PRO A 81 18.91 3.56 5.81
CA PRO A 81 18.41 4.91 5.90
C PRO A 81 19.53 5.85 6.39
N LYS A 82 19.93 6.81 5.55
CA LYS A 82 20.99 7.78 5.88
C LYS A 82 20.56 8.75 7.00
N LYS A 83 19.27 8.89 7.26
CA LYS A 83 18.68 9.64 8.39
C LYS A 83 17.91 8.69 9.31
N ARG A 84 17.91 8.94 10.62
CA ARG A 84 17.17 8.11 11.58
C ARG A 84 15.66 8.30 11.42
N VAL A 85 14.89 7.21 11.55
CA VAL A 85 13.42 7.26 11.69
C VAL A 85 13.08 8.06 12.94
N THR A 86 12.29 9.12 12.78
CA THR A 86 11.81 10.00 13.85
C THR A 86 10.31 9.81 14.12
N PRO A 87 9.80 10.24 15.29
CA PRO A 87 8.37 10.20 15.61
C PRO A 87 7.48 10.91 14.57
N MET A 88 8.02 11.89 13.85
CA MET A 88 7.29 12.60 12.81
C MET A 88 6.84 11.68 11.67
N HIS A 89 7.54 10.57 11.40
CA HIS A 89 7.10 9.63 10.38
C HIS A 89 5.82 8.87 10.80
N LEU A 90 5.69 8.55 12.08
CA LEU A 90 4.46 7.97 12.64
C LEU A 90 3.32 8.99 12.61
N VAL A 91 3.61 10.25 12.94
CA VAL A 91 2.63 11.34 12.85
C VAL A 91 2.13 11.49 11.41
N ILE A 92 3.01 11.50 10.42
CA ILE A 92 2.64 11.58 9.01
C ILE A 92 1.85 10.35 8.54
N THR A 93 2.24 9.17 8.99
CA THR A 93 1.48 7.93 8.72
C THR A 93 0.07 8.04 9.29
N GLY A 94 -0.07 8.51 10.54
CA GLY A 94 -1.37 8.71 11.20
C GLY A 94 -2.22 9.79 10.55
N ILE A 95 -1.63 10.93 10.14
CA ILE A 95 -2.33 11.99 9.40
C ILE A 95 -2.82 11.45 8.06
N THR A 96 -1.96 10.76 7.33
CA THR A 96 -2.31 10.13 6.04
C THR A 96 -3.45 9.14 6.23
N ALA A 97 -3.35 8.27 7.25
CA ALA A 97 -4.38 7.29 7.58
C ALA A 97 -5.72 7.96 7.94
N GLY A 98 -5.71 8.97 8.79
CA GLY A 98 -6.91 9.67 9.21
C GLY A 98 -7.63 10.37 8.05
N VAL A 99 -6.87 11.09 7.22
CA VAL A 99 -7.43 11.76 6.02
C VAL A 99 -7.98 10.73 5.04
N CYS A 100 -7.20 9.70 4.72
CA CYS A 100 -7.58 8.72 3.70
C CYS A 100 -8.70 7.78 4.17
N ALA A 101 -8.81 7.48 5.47
CA ALA A 101 -9.88 6.62 5.99
C ALA A 101 -11.26 7.24 5.78
N VAL A 102 -11.38 8.55 6.05
CA VAL A 102 -12.62 9.29 5.82
C VAL A 102 -12.96 9.28 4.33
N LEU A 103 -11.98 9.57 3.48
CA LEU A 103 -12.17 9.58 2.02
C LEU A 103 -12.52 8.20 1.45
N ALA A 104 -11.95 7.13 2.00
CA ALA A 104 -12.29 5.75 1.64
C ALA A 104 -13.76 5.43 1.94
N LEU A 105 -14.26 5.84 3.13
CA LEU A 105 -15.68 5.68 3.47
C LEU A 105 -16.59 6.41 2.46
N PHE A 106 -16.26 7.66 2.11
CA PHE A 106 -17.02 8.40 1.10
C PHE A 106 -16.99 7.70 -0.28
N ALA A 107 -15.81 7.24 -0.73
CA ALA A 107 -15.67 6.61 -2.04
C ALA A 107 -16.51 5.32 -2.17
N ILE A 108 -16.53 4.48 -1.13
CA ILE A 108 -17.30 3.22 -1.12
C ILE A 108 -18.80 3.50 -1.06
N ILE A 109 -19.23 4.49 -0.29
CA ILE A 109 -20.66 4.79 -0.09
C ILE A 109 -21.28 5.46 -1.33
N PHE A 110 -20.59 6.45 -1.90
CA PHE A 110 -21.19 7.29 -2.94
C PHE A 110 -20.93 6.81 -4.38
N ILE A 111 -19.88 6.04 -4.59
CA ILE A 111 -19.47 5.60 -5.94
C ILE A 111 -19.18 4.08 -5.94
N PRO A 112 -20.08 3.22 -5.43
CA PRO A 112 -19.85 1.79 -5.40
C PRO A 112 -19.85 1.21 -6.82
N ILE A 113 -19.10 0.14 -7.02
CA ILE A 113 -19.18 -0.66 -8.24
C ILE A 113 -20.02 -1.91 -7.97
N PRO A 114 -21.20 -2.05 -8.59
CA PRO A 114 -22.05 -3.22 -8.39
C PRO A 114 -21.32 -4.53 -8.71
N GLY A 115 -21.44 -5.51 -7.82
CA GLY A 115 -20.84 -6.84 -7.99
C GLY A 115 -19.35 -6.94 -7.61
N LEU A 116 -18.72 -5.84 -7.20
CA LEU A 116 -17.36 -5.85 -6.65
C LEU A 116 -17.37 -5.46 -5.17
N PRO A 117 -16.79 -6.30 -4.30
CA PRO A 117 -16.80 -6.04 -2.87
C PRO A 117 -15.91 -4.83 -2.58
N ALA A 118 -16.48 -3.83 -1.89
CA ALA A 118 -15.79 -2.64 -1.41
C ALA A 118 -15.03 -1.83 -2.48
N ALA A 119 -15.35 -2.03 -3.76
CA ALA A 119 -14.73 -1.31 -4.87
C ALA A 119 -15.47 0.00 -5.14
N SER A 120 -14.70 1.04 -5.46
CA SER A 120 -15.23 2.33 -5.88
C SER A 120 -14.82 2.68 -7.30
N GLY A 121 -15.72 3.27 -8.08
CA GLY A 121 -15.40 3.77 -9.42
C GLY A 121 -14.43 4.96 -9.41
N PHE A 122 -14.26 5.62 -8.26
CA PHE A 122 -13.32 6.72 -8.08
C PHE A 122 -12.78 6.70 -6.66
N TRP A 123 -11.64 6.02 -6.47
CA TRP A 123 -10.98 5.88 -5.17
C TRP A 123 -10.26 7.17 -4.77
N ILE A 124 -11.03 8.17 -4.31
CA ILE A 124 -10.54 9.47 -3.83
C ILE A 124 -9.28 9.37 -2.94
N PRO A 125 -9.19 8.46 -1.94
CA PRO A 125 -7.99 8.37 -1.10
C PRO A 125 -6.70 8.10 -1.90
N ALA A 126 -6.76 7.45 -3.07
CA ALA A 126 -5.59 7.24 -3.94
C ALA A 126 -4.88 8.54 -4.26
N GLY A 127 -5.64 9.60 -4.59
CA GLY A 127 -5.04 10.89 -4.90
C GLY A 127 -4.24 11.50 -3.76
N PHE A 128 -4.58 11.18 -2.52
CA PHE A 128 -3.84 11.67 -1.35
C PHE A 128 -2.67 10.76 -1.01
N TYR A 129 -2.90 9.45 -0.82
CA TYR A 129 -1.83 8.58 -0.35
C TYR A 129 -0.75 8.35 -1.42
N PHE A 130 -1.03 8.48 -2.73
CA PHE A 130 0.03 8.51 -3.76
C PHE A 130 0.95 9.72 -3.59
N VAL A 131 0.36 10.90 -3.39
CA VAL A 131 1.10 12.15 -3.22
C VAL A 131 1.89 12.15 -1.92
N PHE A 132 1.27 11.72 -0.82
CA PHE A 132 1.95 11.60 0.47
C PHE A 132 3.06 10.55 0.42
N THR A 133 2.91 9.49 -0.37
CA THR A 133 4.01 8.54 -0.62
C THR A 133 5.14 9.19 -1.43
N LEU A 134 4.82 10.00 -2.45
CA LEU A 134 5.83 10.78 -3.16
C LEU A 134 6.49 11.87 -2.30
N TRP A 135 5.87 12.32 -1.21
CA TRP A 135 6.52 13.27 -0.30
C TRP A 135 7.29 12.58 0.83
N PHE A 136 6.72 11.54 1.42
CA PHE A 136 7.15 10.96 2.69
C PHE A 136 7.55 9.49 2.57
N GLY A 137 7.63 8.96 1.36
CA GLY A 137 8.07 7.59 1.10
C GLY A 137 7.11 6.55 1.66
N VAL A 138 7.66 5.45 2.17
CA VAL A 138 6.89 4.33 2.73
C VAL A 138 5.88 4.74 3.80
N TRP A 139 6.13 5.84 4.52
CA TRP A 139 5.25 6.33 5.59
C TRP A 139 3.92 6.88 5.06
N GLY A 140 3.92 7.48 3.87
CA GLY A 140 2.69 7.84 3.18
C GLY A 140 1.90 6.58 2.75
N ALA A 141 2.60 5.57 2.23
CA ALA A 141 1.98 4.34 1.77
C ALA A 141 1.38 3.52 2.92
N LEU A 142 2.07 3.44 4.06
CA LEU A 142 1.56 2.84 5.28
C LEU A 142 0.30 3.56 5.78
N GLY A 143 0.22 4.87 5.60
CA GLY A 143 -0.98 5.62 5.93
C GLY A 143 -2.16 5.21 5.05
N GLY A 144 -1.95 5.05 3.74
CA GLY A 144 -2.95 4.52 2.81
C GLY A 144 -3.41 3.11 3.20
N HIS A 145 -2.46 2.22 3.49
CA HIS A 145 -2.75 0.87 4.00
C HIS A 145 -3.66 0.88 5.23
N ILE A 146 -3.29 1.65 6.26
CA ILE A 146 -4.07 1.74 7.51
C ILE A 146 -5.43 2.39 7.24
N ALA A 147 -5.48 3.42 6.41
CA ALA A 147 -6.74 4.06 6.04
C ALA A 147 -7.73 3.07 5.44
N THR A 148 -7.27 2.24 4.52
CA THR A 148 -8.10 1.27 3.81
C THR A 148 -8.52 0.12 4.73
N TRP A 149 -7.60 -0.33 5.59
CA TRP A 149 -7.93 -1.20 6.72
C TRP A 149 -8.98 -0.61 7.66
N LEU A 150 -9.12 0.71 7.79
CA LEU A 150 -10.14 1.29 8.66
C LEU A 150 -11.43 1.61 7.89
N GLY A 151 -11.31 2.11 6.66
CA GLY A 151 -12.42 2.53 5.81
C GLY A 151 -13.22 1.37 5.23
N MET A 152 -12.57 0.25 4.88
CA MET A 152 -13.24 -0.96 4.38
C MET A 152 -13.64 -1.93 5.51
N SER A 153 -13.44 -1.54 6.77
CA SER A 153 -13.67 -2.38 7.95
C SER A 153 -15.12 -2.73 8.23
N TYR A 154 -15.37 -3.38 9.37
CA TYR A 154 -16.68 -3.86 9.86
C TYR A 154 -17.86 -2.93 9.53
N PHE A 155 -17.65 -1.61 9.48
CA PHE A 155 -18.64 -0.61 9.09
C PHE A 155 -19.27 -0.81 7.70
N ALA A 156 -18.63 -1.56 6.80
CA ALA A 156 -19.13 -1.85 5.46
C ALA A 156 -19.58 -3.31 5.25
N GLY A 157 -19.54 -4.15 6.29
CA GLY A 157 -20.05 -5.53 6.24
C GLY A 157 -19.22 -6.52 5.43
N PHE A 158 -18.01 -6.16 5.02
CA PHE A 158 -17.11 -7.03 4.27
C PHE A 158 -16.32 -7.99 5.18
N THR A 159 -15.95 -9.13 4.62
CA THR A 159 -15.18 -10.19 5.30
C THR A 159 -13.75 -9.78 5.60
N LEU A 160 -13.11 -10.48 6.56
CA LEU A 160 -11.76 -10.14 7.01
C LEU A 160 -10.73 -10.05 5.85
N HIS A 161 -10.92 -10.85 4.81
CA HIS A 161 -9.97 -10.93 3.70
C HIS A 161 -10.12 -9.77 2.69
N VAL A 162 -11.33 -9.26 2.44
CA VAL A 162 -11.58 -8.24 1.38
C VAL A 162 -10.87 -6.92 1.69
N TRP A 163 -11.14 -6.34 2.86
CA TRP A 163 -10.49 -5.11 3.32
C TRP A 163 -8.98 -5.28 3.59
N ALA A 164 -8.53 -6.44 4.08
CA ALA A 164 -7.10 -6.70 4.24
C ALA A 164 -6.37 -6.71 2.89
N ASP A 165 -6.96 -7.35 1.88
CA ASP A 165 -6.45 -7.40 0.53
C ASP A 165 -6.44 -6.02 -0.14
N GLY A 166 -7.56 -5.29 -0.08
CA GLY A 166 -7.66 -3.92 -0.58
C GLY A 166 -6.61 -3.01 0.06
N ALA A 167 -6.38 -3.14 1.36
CA ALA A 167 -5.36 -2.36 2.06
C ALA A 167 -3.94 -2.71 1.61
N VAL A 168 -3.65 -3.98 1.30
CA VAL A 168 -2.36 -4.37 0.71
C VAL A 168 -2.22 -3.77 -0.69
N GLY A 169 -3.27 -3.76 -1.50
CA GLY A 169 -3.31 -3.05 -2.78
C GLY A 169 -2.93 -1.57 -2.64
N ASP A 170 -3.56 -0.88 -1.69
CA ASP A 170 -3.31 0.53 -1.39
C ASP A 170 -1.93 0.82 -0.76
N PHE A 171 -1.21 -0.20 -0.32
CA PHE A 171 0.21 -0.09 0.01
C PHE A 171 1.10 -0.28 -1.23
N ILE A 172 0.80 -1.30 -2.05
CA ILE A 172 1.59 -1.68 -3.23
C ILE A 172 1.55 -0.56 -4.28
N ALA A 173 0.37 -0.06 -4.62
CA ALA A 173 0.18 0.90 -5.70
C ALA A 173 1.05 2.17 -5.53
N PRO A 174 0.97 2.91 -4.41
CA PRO A 174 1.75 4.13 -4.27
C PRO A 174 3.25 3.83 -4.13
N MET A 175 3.64 2.65 -3.64
CA MET A 175 5.04 2.22 -3.61
C MET A 175 5.59 1.93 -5.02
N VAL A 176 4.80 1.30 -5.88
CA VAL A 176 5.15 1.13 -7.31
C VAL A 176 5.28 2.50 -7.98
N CYS A 177 4.34 3.41 -7.73
CA CYS A 177 4.43 4.77 -8.25
C CYS A 177 5.70 5.48 -7.75
N LEU A 178 6.04 5.36 -6.47
CA LEU A 178 7.26 5.93 -5.89
C LEU A 178 8.53 5.40 -6.55
N LEU A 179 8.60 4.08 -6.77
CA LEU A 179 9.73 3.43 -7.41
C LEU A 179 9.90 3.92 -8.86
N LEU A 180 8.82 3.92 -9.64
CA LEU A 180 8.88 4.39 -11.02
C LEU A 180 9.22 5.88 -11.07
N PHE A 181 8.47 6.71 -10.35
CA PHE A 181 8.60 8.16 -10.42
C PHE A 181 9.96 8.66 -9.90
N LYS A 182 10.37 8.25 -8.70
CA LYS A 182 11.61 8.74 -8.07
C LYS A 182 12.84 7.91 -8.39
N LYS A 183 12.75 6.58 -8.40
CA LYS A 183 13.95 5.74 -8.56
C LYS A 183 14.30 5.56 -10.03
N LEU A 184 13.31 5.23 -10.87
CA LEU A 184 13.53 4.98 -12.30
C LEU A 184 13.65 6.28 -13.09
N PHE A 185 12.65 7.17 -13.02
CA PHE A 185 12.65 8.41 -13.79
C PHE A 185 13.41 9.57 -13.13
N ARG A 186 13.73 9.46 -11.83
CA ARG A 186 14.36 10.53 -11.04
C ARG A 186 13.61 11.85 -11.19
N ALA A 187 12.28 11.78 -11.16
CA ALA A 187 11.39 12.90 -11.39
C ALA A 187 11.17 13.72 -10.11
N ASP A 188 10.88 15.01 -10.31
CA ASP A 188 10.57 15.95 -9.24
C ASP A 188 9.05 16.07 -9.03
N PRO A 189 8.53 15.84 -7.81
CA PRO A 189 7.09 15.94 -7.53
C PRO A 189 6.51 17.36 -7.68
N GLU A 190 7.31 18.40 -7.95
CA GLU A 190 6.80 19.71 -8.35
C GLU A 190 6.28 19.77 -9.80
N LEU A 191 6.52 18.72 -10.60
CA LEU A 191 6.06 18.58 -11.99
C LEU A 191 6.37 19.83 -12.83
N LYS A 192 7.63 20.24 -12.81
CA LYS A 192 8.12 21.46 -13.49
C LYS A 192 8.61 21.17 -14.90
N THR A 193 9.18 19.99 -15.12
CA THR A 193 9.77 19.63 -16.40
C THR A 193 8.91 18.62 -17.15
N ARG A 194 9.08 18.53 -18.47
CA ARG A 194 8.42 17.51 -19.30
C ARG A 194 8.72 16.09 -18.80
N LYS A 195 9.95 15.84 -18.33
CA LYS A 195 10.37 14.56 -17.75
C LYS A 195 9.51 14.19 -16.53
N ASP A 196 9.25 15.16 -15.65
CA ASP A 196 8.46 14.92 -14.44
C ASP A 196 7.01 14.59 -14.78
N TRP A 197 6.44 15.29 -15.76
CA TRP A 197 5.11 14.99 -16.29
C TRP A 197 5.02 13.62 -16.94
N VAL A 198 5.99 13.26 -17.78
CA VAL A 198 6.04 11.93 -18.40
C VAL A 198 6.15 10.85 -17.33
N ALA A 199 7.01 11.04 -16.34
CA ALA A 199 7.12 10.12 -15.21
C ALA A 199 5.80 9.98 -14.46
N TRP A 200 5.07 11.09 -14.21
CA TRP A 200 3.77 11.06 -13.53
C TRP A 200 2.71 10.30 -14.34
N ILE A 201 2.56 10.66 -15.61
CA ILE A 201 1.56 10.10 -16.53
C ILE A 201 1.80 8.61 -16.78
N ILE A 202 3.04 8.13 -16.69
CA ILE A 202 3.38 6.71 -16.86
C ILE A 202 3.29 5.96 -15.52
N SER A 203 3.81 6.53 -14.42
CA SER A 203 3.91 5.81 -13.14
C SER A 203 2.55 5.57 -12.51
N VAL A 204 1.62 6.52 -12.62
CA VAL A 204 0.29 6.43 -12.01
C VAL A 204 -0.52 5.28 -12.63
N PRO A 205 -0.72 5.19 -13.96
CA PRO A 205 -1.52 4.12 -14.54
C PRO A 205 -0.89 2.73 -14.32
N ILE A 206 0.44 2.62 -14.35
CA ILE A 206 1.12 1.35 -14.05
C ILE A 206 0.88 0.94 -12.59
N ALA A 207 0.98 1.88 -11.65
CA ALA A 207 0.71 1.63 -10.24
C ALA A 207 -0.75 1.23 -9.99
N SER A 208 -1.71 1.95 -10.56
CA SER A 208 -3.14 1.65 -10.46
C SER A 208 -3.49 0.31 -11.11
N LEU A 209 -2.89 -0.02 -12.26
CA LEU A 209 -3.04 -1.34 -12.86
C LEU A 209 -2.49 -2.44 -11.96
N THR A 210 -1.34 -2.20 -11.33
CA THR A 210 -0.73 -3.16 -10.39
C THR A 210 -1.65 -3.39 -9.18
N CYS A 211 -2.29 -2.34 -8.68
CA CYS A 211 -3.30 -2.43 -7.63
C CYS A 211 -4.49 -3.29 -8.05
N GLY A 212 -5.11 -2.96 -9.19
CA GLY A 212 -6.28 -3.67 -9.70
C GLY A 212 -5.96 -5.15 -9.98
N LEU A 213 -4.80 -5.43 -10.58
CA LEU A 213 -4.33 -6.80 -10.80
C LEU A 213 -4.14 -7.55 -9.48
N TRP A 214 -3.59 -6.92 -8.44
CA TRP A 214 -3.43 -7.54 -7.13
C TRP A 214 -4.79 -7.84 -6.51
N VAL A 215 -5.59 -6.81 -6.22
CA VAL A 215 -6.82 -6.89 -5.43
C VAL A 215 -7.83 -7.84 -6.09
N HIS A 216 -8.06 -7.70 -7.39
CA HIS A 216 -9.07 -8.53 -8.04
C HIS A 216 -8.60 -9.96 -8.28
N THR A 217 -7.31 -10.20 -8.48
CA THR A 217 -6.80 -11.57 -8.56
C THR A 217 -6.93 -12.27 -7.22
N VAL A 218 -6.61 -11.61 -6.11
CA VAL A 218 -6.82 -12.19 -4.78
C VAL A 218 -8.31 -12.49 -4.56
N ASN A 219 -9.20 -11.52 -4.80
CA ASN A 219 -10.64 -11.75 -4.65
C ASN A 219 -11.18 -12.88 -5.56
N LEU A 220 -10.66 -13.03 -6.78
CA LEU A 220 -11.03 -14.14 -7.67
C LEU A 220 -10.56 -15.49 -7.11
N LEU A 221 -9.31 -15.56 -6.63
CA LEU A 221 -8.71 -16.78 -6.09
C LEU A 221 -9.39 -17.23 -4.79
N PHE A 222 -9.91 -16.31 -4.00
CA PHE A 222 -10.68 -16.60 -2.79
C PHE A 222 -12.17 -16.86 -3.08
N GLY A 223 -12.58 -16.88 -4.35
CA GLY A 223 -13.97 -17.13 -4.75
C GLY A 223 -14.94 -16.01 -4.38
N VAL A 224 -14.44 -14.82 -4.06
CA VAL A 224 -15.24 -13.64 -3.71
C VAL A 224 -15.89 -13.03 -4.95
N ILE A 225 -15.18 -13.05 -6.07
CA ILE A 225 -15.66 -12.59 -7.37
C ILE A 225 -15.47 -13.67 -8.43
N THR A 226 -16.24 -13.58 -9.52
CA THR A 226 -16.11 -14.50 -10.67
C THR A 226 -15.22 -13.90 -11.76
N TRP A 227 -14.81 -14.71 -12.73
CA TRP A 227 -13.95 -14.26 -13.85
C TRP A 227 -14.50 -13.05 -14.62
N PRO A 228 -15.81 -12.95 -14.93
CA PRO A 228 -16.37 -11.73 -15.50
C PRO A 228 -16.19 -10.49 -14.62
N PHE A 229 -16.27 -10.62 -13.30
CA PHE A 229 -16.04 -9.50 -12.40
C PHE A 229 -14.56 -9.18 -12.20
N TRP A 230 -13.66 -10.13 -12.44
CA TRP A 230 -12.21 -9.89 -12.37
C TRP A 230 -11.78 -8.79 -13.34
N TRP A 231 -12.12 -8.91 -14.64
CA TRP A 231 -11.70 -7.92 -15.64
C TRP A 231 -12.39 -6.58 -15.42
N VAL A 232 -13.66 -6.57 -15.01
CA VAL A 232 -14.38 -5.35 -14.62
C VAL A 232 -13.61 -4.67 -13.49
N GLY A 233 -13.29 -5.41 -12.44
CA GLY A 233 -12.52 -4.91 -11.31
C GLY A 233 -11.19 -4.30 -11.72
N VAL A 234 -10.36 -5.06 -12.43
CA VAL A 234 -9.03 -4.59 -12.87
C VAL A 234 -9.13 -3.30 -13.67
N VAL A 235 -10.06 -3.23 -14.64
CA VAL A 235 -10.24 -2.03 -15.48
C VAL A 235 -10.75 -0.86 -14.66
N THR A 236 -11.69 -1.11 -13.74
CA THR A 236 -12.25 -0.04 -12.89
C THR A 236 -11.26 0.50 -11.89
N TYR A 237 -10.42 -0.32 -11.26
CA TYR A 237 -9.33 0.15 -10.40
C TYR A 237 -8.29 0.91 -11.22
N PHE A 238 -7.90 0.38 -12.38
CA PHE A 238 -6.98 1.06 -13.27
C PHE A 238 -7.46 2.47 -13.63
N LEU A 239 -8.69 2.61 -14.11
CA LEU A 239 -9.25 3.89 -14.53
C LEU A 239 -9.62 4.78 -13.35
N GLY A 240 -10.27 4.21 -12.33
CA GLY A 240 -10.77 4.92 -11.16
C GLY A 240 -9.66 5.49 -10.29
N ASP A 241 -8.65 4.68 -9.96
CA ASP A 241 -7.49 5.15 -9.19
C ASP A 241 -6.67 6.14 -10.02
N SER A 242 -6.42 5.85 -11.30
CA SER A 242 -5.68 6.79 -12.15
C SER A 242 -6.40 8.14 -12.24
N ALA A 243 -7.72 8.12 -12.43
CA ALA A 243 -8.53 9.33 -12.45
C ALA A 243 -8.46 10.06 -11.11
N ALA A 244 -8.61 9.37 -9.98
CA ALA A 244 -8.51 9.98 -8.66
C ALA A 244 -7.13 10.61 -8.43
N VAL A 245 -6.07 9.90 -8.80
CA VAL A 245 -4.69 10.37 -8.66
C VAL A 245 -4.39 11.54 -9.60
N PHE A 246 -4.90 11.54 -10.83
CA PHE A 246 -4.71 12.67 -11.72
C PHE A 246 -5.53 13.89 -11.32
N VAL A 247 -6.80 13.72 -10.95
CA VAL A 247 -7.71 14.81 -10.60
C VAL A 247 -7.34 15.44 -9.26
N VAL A 248 -7.00 14.63 -8.24
CA VAL A 248 -6.70 15.11 -6.89
C VAL A 248 -5.20 15.23 -6.66
N GLY A 249 -4.43 14.21 -7.05
CA GLY A 249 -3.00 14.17 -6.79
C GLY A 249 -2.21 15.21 -7.60
N THR A 250 -2.57 15.46 -8.86
CA THR A 250 -1.85 16.45 -9.69
C THR A 250 -1.94 17.86 -9.12
N PRO A 251 -3.13 18.40 -8.75
CA PRO A 251 -3.21 19.70 -8.08
C PRO A 251 -2.40 19.75 -6.78
N LEU A 252 -2.48 18.70 -5.94
CA LEU A 252 -1.70 18.63 -4.69
C LEU A 252 -0.20 18.72 -4.96
N LEU A 253 0.31 17.96 -5.94
CA LEU A 253 1.71 18.01 -6.33
C LEU A 253 2.12 19.40 -6.86
N LYS A 254 1.31 20.01 -7.72
CA LYS A 254 1.62 21.32 -8.31
C LYS A 254 1.61 22.45 -7.29
N THR A 255 0.72 22.38 -6.30
CA THR A 255 0.51 23.47 -5.33
C THR A 255 1.35 23.31 -4.07
N LEU A 256 1.49 22.09 -3.56
CA LEU A 256 2.03 21.84 -2.22
C LEU A 256 3.42 21.22 -2.22
N SER A 257 3.91 20.63 -3.31
CA SER A 257 5.23 19.94 -3.31
C SER A 257 6.39 20.85 -2.89
N LYS A 258 6.36 22.14 -3.26
CA LYS A 258 7.38 23.12 -2.82
C LYS A 258 7.44 23.24 -1.29
N TYR A 259 6.28 23.20 -0.63
CA TYR A 259 6.17 23.27 0.83
C TYR A 259 6.46 21.91 1.47
N ALA A 260 5.94 20.83 0.91
CA ALA A 260 6.22 19.48 1.39
C ALA A 260 7.72 19.18 1.43
N LYS A 261 8.48 19.67 0.44
CA LYS A 261 9.95 19.55 0.37
C LYS A 261 10.72 20.23 1.50
N THR A 262 10.14 21.23 2.17
CA THR A 262 10.80 21.87 3.31
C THR A 262 10.56 21.10 4.60
N ALA A 263 9.64 20.13 4.61
CA ALA A 263 9.36 19.32 5.78
C ALA A 263 10.58 18.43 6.14
N PRO A 264 10.93 18.30 7.43
CA PRO A 264 12.05 17.46 7.87
C PRO A 264 11.91 15.97 7.50
N VAL A 265 10.68 15.53 7.28
CA VAL A 265 10.28 14.16 6.89
C VAL A 265 10.22 13.93 5.37
N TYR A 266 10.51 14.96 4.56
CA TYR A 266 10.49 14.80 3.12
C TYR A 266 11.57 13.81 2.68
N VAL A 267 11.16 12.80 1.91
CA VAL A 267 12.00 11.73 1.44
C VAL A 267 12.51 12.04 0.04
N LYS A 268 13.82 11.91 -0.21
CA LYS A 268 14.38 11.99 -1.58
C LYS A 268 14.38 10.63 -2.30
N GLY A 269 14.54 9.54 -1.56
CA GLY A 269 14.50 8.16 -2.07
C GLY A 269 13.18 7.44 -1.76
N ILE A 270 13.28 6.29 -1.09
CA ILE A 270 12.12 5.45 -0.70
C ILE A 270 11.82 5.55 0.81
N LEU A 271 12.85 5.54 1.65
CA LEU A 271 12.70 5.43 3.11
C LEU A 271 12.98 6.74 3.88
N THR A 272 13.98 7.51 3.44
CA THR A 272 14.45 8.78 4.04
C THR A 272 15.07 9.71 3.01
#